data_AF-A0A9D3RXT9-F1
#
_entry.id   AF-A0A9D3RXT9-F1
#
_cell.length_a   1.000
_cell.length_b   1.000
_cell.length_c   1.000
_cell.angle_alpha   90.00
_cell.angle_beta   90.00
_cell.angle_gamma   90.00
#
_symmetry.space_group_name_H-M   'P 1'
#
loop_
_entity.id
_entity.type
_entity.pdbx_description
1 polymer ?
#
loop_
_entity_poly.entity_id
_entity_poly.type
_entity_poly.pdbx_seq_one_letter_code
_entity_poly.pdbx_strand_id
1 'polypeptide(L)'
;MDPMKAQQLAAELEVEMMADMYNRMTNACHRKCVPPHYKEAELSKGEAVCLDRCVAKYLELHERLGRKLTELSVQDEELMKRAAGSASG
;
A
#
# COMPACT_ATOMS: atom_id res chain seq x y z
N MET A 1 -1.28 -28.50 -5.25
CA MET A 1 -2.37 -27.52 -5.46
C MET A 1 -2.71 -27.51 -6.93
N ASP A 2 -3.99 -27.50 -7.30
CA ASP A 2 -4.40 -27.29 -8.69
C ASP A 2 -3.92 -25.89 -9.14
N PRO A 3 -3.16 -25.76 -10.24
CA PRO A 3 -2.65 -24.48 -10.72
C PRO A 3 -3.74 -23.44 -10.97
N MET A 4 -4.95 -23.84 -11.39
CA MET A 4 -6.06 -22.88 -11.55
C MET A 4 -6.53 -22.32 -10.22
N LYS A 5 -6.58 -23.17 -9.19
CA LYS A 5 -6.99 -22.76 -7.84
C LYS A 5 -5.97 -21.82 -7.20
N ALA A 6 -4.68 -22.01 -7.51
CA ALA A 6 -3.62 -21.09 -7.06
C ALA A 6 -3.73 -19.71 -7.71
N GLN A 7 -4.05 -19.64 -9.01
CA GLN A 7 -4.27 -18.37 -9.71
C GLN A 7 -5.52 -17.64 -9.21
N GLN A 8 -6.61 -18.37 -8.95
CA GLN A 8 -7.82 -17.79 -8.37
C GLN A 8 -7.55 -17.18 -6.99
N LEU A 9 -6.84 -17.91 -6.13
CA LEU A 9 -6.46 -17.40 -4.80
C LEU A 9 -5.57 -16.16 -4.90
N ALA A 10 -4.62 -16.12 -5.83
CA ALA A 10 -3.78 -14.94 -6.04
C ALA A 10 -4.60 -13.71 -6.44
N ALA A 11 -5.57 -13.87 -7.36
CA ALA A 11 -6.45 -12.79 -7.77
C ALA A 11 -7.37 -12.30 -6.63
N GLU A 12 -7.90 -13.21 -5.81
CA GLU A 12 -8.70 -12.86 -4.63
C GLU A 12 -7.87 -12.02 -3.64
N LEU A 13 -6.63 -12.45 -3.37
CA LEU A 13 -5.72 -11.72 -2.48
C LEU A 13 -5.35 -10.34 -3.03
N GLU A 14 -5.14 -10.20 -4.34
CA GLU A 14 -4.91 -8.89 -4.96
C GLU A 14 -6.07 -7.93 -4.71
N VAL A 15 -7.31 -8.39 -4.88
CA VAL A 15 -8.51 -7.57 -4.62
C VAL A 15 -8.62 -7.18 -3.15
N GLU A 16 -8.40 -8.12 -2.22
CA GLU A 16 -8.45 -7.84 -0.79
C GLU A 16 -7.39 -6.82 -0.36
N MET A 17 -6.16 -6.94 -0.86
CA MET A 17 -5.09 -5.99 -0.59
C MET A 17 -5.41 -4.59 -1.14
N MET A 18 -5.94 -4.50 -2.36
CA MET A 18 -6.36 -3.22 -2.95
C MET A 18 -7.49 -2.58 -2.14
N ALA A 19 -8.43 -3.37 -1.63
CA ALA A 19 -9.50 -2.88 -0.77
C ALA A 19 -8.98 -2.32 0.56
N ASP A 20 -8.06 -3.02 1.23
CA ASP A 20 -7.41 -2.49 2.45
C ASP A 20 -6.64 -1.20 2.18
N MET A 21 -5.88 -1.14 1.07
CA MET A 21 -5.18 0.07 0.66
C MET A 21 -6.15 1.25 0.47
N TYR A 22 -7.26 1.01 -0.25
CA TYR A 22 -8.28 2.03 -0.50
C TYR A 22 -8.90 2.55 0.81
N ASN A 23 -9.23 1.66 1.74
CA ASN A 23 -9.79 2.03 3.05
C ASN A 23 -8.81 2.86 3.88
N ARG A 24 -7.53 2.46 3.92
CA ARG A 24 -6.48 3.23 4.63
C ARG A 24 -6.24 4.60 4.01
N MET A 25 -6.18 4.66 2.68
CA MET A 25 -6.02 5.91 1.92
C MET A 25 -7.17 6.87 2.19
N THR A 26 -8.41 6.38 2.07
CA THR A 26 -9.62 7.18 2.28
C THR A 26 -9.64 7.76 3.69
N ASN A 27 -9.39 6.93 4.71
CA ASN A 27 -9.32 7.37 6.10
C ASN A 27 -8.19 8.39 6.34
N ALA A 28 -7.02 8.19 5.74
CA ALA A 28 -5.89 9.10 5.86
C ALA A 28 -6.18 10.46 5.20
N CYS A 29 -6.73 10.47 3.99
CA CYS A 29 -7.03 11.70 3.27
C CYS A 29 -8.21 12.45 3.86
N HIS A 30 -9.25 11.76 4.31
CA HIS A 30 -10.33 12.38 5.06
C HIS A 30 -9.80 13.11 6.31
N ARG A 31 -9.00 12.43 7.15
CA ARG A 31 -8.40 13.05 8.35
C ARG A 31 -7.47 14.22 8.05
N LYS A 32 -6.79 14.22 6.90
CA LYS A 32 -5.84 15.28 6.52
C LYS A 32 -6.50 16.49 5.89
N CYS A 33 -7.59 16.28 5.16
CA CYS A 33 -8.16 17.30 4.28
C CYS A 33 -9.53 17.80 4.72
N VAL A 34 -10.31 17.01 5.48
CA VAL A 34 -11.67 17.37 5.90
C VAL A 34 -11.66 17.64 7.41
N PRO A 35 -11.86 18.90 7.84
CA PRO A 35 -11.89 19.25 9.26
C PRO A 35 -13.04 18.53 9.99
N PRO A 36 -12.89 18.24 11.30
CA PRO A 36 -13.96 17.60 12.07
C PRO A 36 -15.19 18.51 12.26
N HIS A 37 -15.04 19.81 12.06
CA HIS A 37 -16.12 20.79 12.12
C HIS A 37 -16.60 21.14 10.71
N TYR A 38 -17.69 20.50 10.30
CA TYR A 38 -18.35 20.75 9.02
C TYR A 38 -19.13 22.07 9.08
N LYS A 39 -18.73 23.04 8.25
CA LYS A 39 -19.47 24.30 8.10
C LYS A 39 -20.64 24.16 7.12
N GLU A 40 -20.47 23.31 6.12
CA GLU A 40 -21.42 23.01 5.06
C GLU A 40 -21.26 21.53 4.63
N ALA A 41 -22.20 21.00 3.86
CA ALA A 41 -22.20 19.59 3.45
C ALA A 41 -21.31 19.34 2.22
N GLU A 42 -21.18 20.34 1.37
CA GLU A 42 -20.34 20.29 0.18
C GLU A 42 -18.86 20.44 0.54
N LEU A 43 -18.00 19.81 -0.25
CA LEU A 43 -16.57 20.06 -0.16
C LEU A 43 -16.29 21.48 -0.65
N SER A 44 -15.64 22.27 0.20
CA SER A 44 -15.05 23.52 -0.23
C SER A 44 -13.99 23.26 -1.31
N LYS A 45 -13.71 24.28 -2.13
CA LYS A 45 -12.63 24.22 -3.12
C LYS A 45 -11.28 23.81 -2.51
N GLY A 46 -11.03 24.23 -1.26
CA GLY A 46 -9.81 23.87 -0.52
C GLY A 46 -9.75 22.39 -0.18
N GLU A 47 -10.85 21.82 0.32
CA GLU A 47 -10.95 20.39 0.65
C GLU A 47 -10.82 19.52 -0.60
N ALA A 48 -11.50 19.88 -1.69
CA ALA A 48 -11.41 19.15 -2.96
C ALA A 48 -9.96 19.11 -3.49
N VAL A 49 -9.29 20.26 -3.58
CA VAL A 49 -7.88 20.33 -4.03
C VAL A 49 -6.93 19.61 -3.05
N CYS A 50 -7.22 19.63 -1.75
CA CYS A 50 -6.45 18.88 -0.77
C CYS A 50 -6.59 17.37 -0.99
N LEU A 51 -7.81 16.87 -1.20
CA LEU A 51 -8.09 15.45 -1.43
C LEU A 51 -7.35 14.93 -2.68
N ASP A 52 -7.41 15.66 -3.79
CA ASP A 52 -6.68 15.31 -5.02
C ASP A 52 -5.17 15.17 -4.76
N ARG A 53 -4.58 16.16 -4.07
CA ARG A 53 -3.16 16.15 -3.70
C ARG A 53 -2.83 15.04 -2.71
N CYS A 54 -3.73 14.74 -1.79
CA CYS A 54 -3.53 13.71 -0.78
C CYS A 54 -3.49 12.33 -1.41
N VAL A 55 -4.45 12.01 -2.28
CA VAL A 55 -4.51 10.72 -2.98
C VAL A 55 -3.26 10.54 -3.85
N ALA A 56 -2.88 11.56 -4.62
CA ALA A 56 -1.67 11.51 -5.45
C ALA A 56 -0.41 11.22 -4.61
N LYS A 57 -0.23 11.93 -3.49
CA LYS A 57 0.91 11.71 -2.59
C LYS A 57 0.86 10.36 -1.88
N TYR A 58 -0.33 9.89 -1.51
CA TYR A 58 -0.49 8.60 -0.85
C TYR A 58 -0.04 7.47 -1.77
N LEU A 59 -0.47 7.49 -3.04
CA LEU A 59 -0.08 6.49 -4.04
C LEU A 59 1.41 6.55 -4.35
N GLU A 60 1.99 7.74 -4.53
CA GLU A 60 3.44 7.91 -4.73
C GLU A 60 4.23 7.32 -3.55
N LEU A 61 3.81 7.61 -2.32
CA LEU A 61 4.45 7.08 -1.11
C LEU A 61 4.28 5.57 -1.01
N HIS A 62 3.08 5.05 -1.29
CA HIS A 62 2.78 3.63 -1.25
C HIS A 62 3.66 2.85 -2.24
N GLU A 63 3.82 3.35 -3.46
CA GLU A 63 4.69 2.76 -4.49
C GLU A 63 6.17 2.76 -4.06
N ARG A 64 6.65 3.87 -3.51
CA ARG A 64 8.03 3.99 -2.99
C ARG A 64 8.29 3.03 -1.83
N LEU A 65 7.33 2.90 -0.92
CA LEU A 65 7.42 1.94 0.19
C LEU A 65 7.41 0.50 -0.33
N GLY A 66 6.55 0.19 -1.31
CA GLY A 66 6.51 -1.13 -1.95
C GLY A 66 7.85 -1.51 -2.57
N ARG A 67 8.45 -0.62 -3.38
CA ARG A 67 9.81 -0.83 -3.92
C ARG A 67 10.83 -1.10 -2.84
N LYS A 68 10.82 -0.29 -1.77
CA LYS A 68 11.81 -0.42 -0.71
C LYS A 68 11.66 -1.74 0.05
N LEU A 69 10.42 -2.18 0.26
CA LEU A 69 10.15 -3.46 0.89
C LEU A 69 10.68 -4.63 0.04
N THR A 70 10.44 -4.61 -1.27
CA THR A 70 10.97 -5.62 -2.19
C THR A 70 12.51 -5.65 -2.19
N GLU A 71 13.17 -4.49 -2.23
CA GLU A 71 14.64 -4.41 -2.12
C GLU A 71 15.16 -5.09 -0.85
N LEU A 72 14.51 -4.83 0.29
CA LEU A 72 14.88 -5.42 1.58
C LEU A 72 14.64 -6.94 1.59
N SER A 73 13.52 -7.42 1.04
CA SER A 73 13.24 -8.86 0.96
C SER A 73 14.28 -9.62 0.13
N VAL A 74 14.71 -9.06 -1.00
CA VAL A 74 15.78 -9.66 -1.84
C VAL A 74 17.12 -9.69 -1.09
N GLN A 75 17.45 -8.60 -0.39
CA GLN A 75 18.67 -8.53 0.41
C GLN A 75 18.67 -9.56 1.55
N ASP A 76 17.53 -9.74 2.24
CA ASP A 76 17.39 -10.73 3.30
C ASP A 76 17.54 -12.16 2.76
N GLU A 77 16.93 -12.47 1.62
CA GLU A 77 17.11 -13.79 0.97
C GLU A 77 18.58 -14.06 0.60
N GLU A 78 19.30 -13.06 0.09
CA GLU A 78 20.71 -13.18 -0.24
C GLU A 78 21.58 -13.38 1.01
N LEU A 79 21.30 -12.62 2.07
CA LEU A 79 21.96 -12.77 3.37
C LEU A 79 21.76 -14.19 3.93
N MET A 80 20.53 -14.70 3.89
CA MET A 80 20.17 -16.03 4.36
C MET A 80 20.85 -17.14 3.55
N LYS A 81 20.93 -17.00 2.22
CA LYS A 81 21.67 -17.92 1.36
C LYS A 81 23.16 -17.93 1.68
N ARG A 82 23.76 -16.76 1.92
CA ARG A 82 25.17 -16.65 2.32
C ARG A 82 25.42 -17.31 3.68
N ALA A 83 24.57 -17.07 4.66
CA ALA A 83 24.66 -17.66 5.99
C ALA A 83 24.53 -19.19 5.96
N ALA A 84 23.60 -19.73 5.16
CA ALA A 84 23.42 -21.16 4.98
C ALA A 84 24.61 -21.81 4.23
N GLY A 85 25.20 -21.11 3.25
CA GLY A 85 26.38 -21.56 2.51
C GLY A 85 27.67 -21.56 3.35
N SER A 86 27.76 -20.73 4.39
CA SER A 86 28.90 -20.70 5.33
C SER A 86 28.84 -21.75 6.44
N ALA A 87 27.72 -22.47 6.60
CA ALA A 87 27.57 -23.53 7.60
C ALA A 87 27.91 -24.94 7.08
N SER A 88 28.26 -25.07 5.79
CA SER A 88 28.54 -26.34 5.10
C SER A 88 30.00 -26.53 4.66
N GLY A 89 30.93 -25.68 5.12
CA GLY A 89 32.38 -25.81 4.93
C GLY A 89 33.13 -25.69 6.25
#